data_AF-A0A853LS23-F1
#
_entry.id   AF-A0A853LS23-F1
#
_cell.length_a   1.000
_cell.length_b   1.000
_cell.length_c   1.000
_cell.angle_alpha   90.00
_cell.angle_beta   90.00
_cell.angle_gamma   90.00
#
_symmetry.space_group_name_H-M   'P 1'
#
loop_
_entity.id
_entity.type
_entity.pdbx_description
1 polymer ?
#
loop_
_entity_poly.entity_id
_entity_poly.type
_entity_poly.pdbx_seq_one_letter_code
_entity_poly.pdbx_strand_id
1 'polypeptide(L)'
;MHRHHHHPHPRPGDHRSRREIDQAIGALMGIRRCSAEDALQEIAQAVHSTGIGIGGVSRALLDTVAGPAEPGAGPAHAHWATVLALPAREAPP
;
A
#
# COMPACT_ATOMS: atom_id res chain seq x y z
N MET A 1 -39.88 -7.67 -12.26
CA MET A 1 -38.96 -6.52 -12.37
C MET A 1 -37.64 -6.91 -11.72
N HIS A 2 -36.73 -7.56 -12.47
CA HIS A 2 -35.43 -8.01 -11.94
C HIS A 2 -34.40 -6.90 -12.17
N ARG A 3 -33.97 -6.22 -11.10
CA ARG A 3 -32.80 -5.35 -11.14
C ARG A 3 -31.60 -6.22 -11.53
N HIS A 4 -31.12 -6.06 -12.76
CA HIS A 4 -29.80 -6.52 -13.15
C HIS A 4 -28.79 -5.81 -12.25
N HIS A 5 -28.28 -6.54 -11.25
CA HIS A 5 -27.11 -6.14 -10.51
C HIS A 5 -25.96 -6.19 -11.51
N HIS A 6 -25.62 -5.03 -12.09
CA HIS A 6 -24.43 -4.86 -12.89
C HIS A 6 -23.25 -5.10 -11.95
N HIS A 7 -22.77 -6.34 -11.88
CA HIS A 7 -21.51 -6.67 -11.23
C HIS A 7 -20.40 -6.23 -12.20
N PRO A 8 -19.69 -5.12 -11.95
CA PRO A 8 -18.59 -4.73 -12.82
C PRO A 8 -17.54 -5.83 -12.74
N HIS A 9 -17.33 -6.55 -13.84
CA HIS A 9 -16.28 -7.56 -13.93
C HIS A 9 -14.93 -6.84 -13.82
N PRO A 10 -14.15 -7.07 -12.75
CA PRO A 10 -12.85 -6.44 -12.61
C PRO A 10 -11.97 -6.96 -13.76
N ARG A 11 -11.29 -6.05 -14.46
CA ARG A 11 -10.31 -6.45 -15.49
C ARG A 11 -9.26 -7.36 -14.84
N PRO A 12 -8.70 -8.36 -15.51
CA PRO A 12 -7.77 -9.32 -14.89
C PRO A 12 -6.52 -8.69 -14.24
N GLY A 13 -6.12 -7.48 -14.62
CA GLY A 13 -5.08 -6.69 -13.92
C GLY A 13 -5.53 -6.06 -12.58
N ASP A 14 -6.84 -5.87 -12.39
CA ASP A 14 -7.45 -5.30 -11.18
C ASP A 14 -7.46 -6.30 -10.02
N HIS A 15 -7.63 -7.60 -10.30
CA HIS A 15 -7.55 -8.64 -9.26
C HIS A 15 -6.15 -8.77 -8.65
N ARG A 16 -5.11 -8.63 -9.47
CA ARG A 16 -3.72 -8.61 -8.98
C ARG A 16 -3.50 -7.35 -8.14
N SER A 17 -3.91 -6.20 -8.66
CA SER A 17 -3.80 -4.92 -7.95
C SER A 17 -4.53 -4.92 -6.62
N ARG A 18 -5.78 -5.41 -6.56
CA ARG A 18 -6.54 -5.55 -5.30
C ARG A 18 -5.82 -6.44 -4.30
N ARG A 19 -5.37 -7.63 -4.71
CA ARG A 19 -4.62 -8.52 -3.80
C ARG A 19 -3.31 -7.88 -3.31
N GLU A 20 -2.62 -7.13 -4.15
CA GLU A 20 -1.39 -6.43 -3.74
C GLU A 20 -1.69 -5.30 -2.77
N ILE A 21 -2.79 -4.57 -2.96
CA ILE A 21 -3.27 -3.54 -2.04
C ILE A 21 -3.66 -4.16 -0.69
N ASP A 22 -4.46 -5.23 -0.67
CA ASP A 22 -4.84 -5.93 0.58
C ASP A 22 -3.62 -6.44 1.36
N GLN A 23 -2.62 -7.00 0.66
CA GLN A 23 -1.37 -7.45 1.29
C GLN A 23 -0.53 -6.28 1.82
N ALA A 24 -0.44 -5.19 1.07
CA ALA A 24 0.24 -3.97 1.48
C ALA A 24 -0.37 -3.38 2.77
N ILE A 25 -1.70 -3.32 2.84
CA ILE A 25 -2.43 -2.88 4.04
C ILE A 25 -2.10 -3.82 5.20
N GLY A 26 -2.17 -5.14 4.99
CA GLY A 26 -1.81 -6.14 5.99
C GLY A 26 -0.37 -5.98 6.54
N ALA A 27 0.58 -5.73 5.65
CA ALA A 27 1.98 -5.49 6.03
C ALA A 27 2.14 -4.22 6.87
N LEU A 28 1.50 -3.11 6.49
CA LEU A 28 1.54 -1.86 7.26
C LEU A 28 0.93 -2.03 8.65
N MET A 29 -0.22 -2.71 8.74
CA MET A 29 -0.84 -3.01 10.04
C MET A 29 0.08 -3.87 10.91
N GLY A 30 0.76 -4.86 10.33
CA GLY A 30 1.70 -5.72 11.05
C GLY A 30 2.94 -4.98 11.55
N ILE A 31 3.53 -4.12 10.72
CA ILE A 31 4.80 -3.42 11.00
C ILE A 31 4.58 -2.20 11.89
N ARG A 32 3.61 -1.34 11.54
CA ARG A 32 3.37 -0.09 12.27
C ARG A 32 2.35 -0.22 13.40
N ARG A 33 1.68 -1.38 13.52
CA ARG A 33 0.62 -1.62 14.51
C ARG A 33 -0.55 -0.64 14.39
N CYS A 34 -0.83 -0.21 13.16
CA CYS A 34 -1.91 0.72 12.83
C CYS A 34 -3.19 0.00 12.40
N SER A 35 -4.32 0.74 12.39
CA SER A 35 -5.59 0.27 11.83
C SER A 35 -5.56 0.23 10.30
N ALA A 36 -6.48 -0.52 9.68
CA ALA A 36 -6.61 -0.60 8.22
C ALA A 36 -6.83 0.77 7.56
N GLU A 37 -7.58 1.67 8.22
CA GLU A 37 -7.83 3.03 7.73
C GLU A 37 -6.54 3.87 7.70
N ASP A 38 -5.72 3.79 8.74
CA ASP A 38 -4.45 4.49 8.85
C ASP A 38 -3.43 3.95 7.83
N ALA A 39 -3.36 2.63 7.67
CA ALA A 39 -2.58 2.00 6.60
C ALA A 39 -3.02 2.47 5.20
N LEU A 40 -4.33 2.62 4.97
CA LEU A 40 -4.85 3.14 3.70
C LEU A 40 -4.47 4.62 3.49
N GLN A 41 -4.50 5.42 4.55
CA GLN A 41 -4.07 6.82 4.52
C GLN A 41 -2.59 6.94 4.18
N GLU A 42 -1.73 6.08 4.74
CA GLU A 42 -0.29 6.06 4.41
C GLU A 42 -0.07 5.70 2.93
N ILE A 43 -0.81 4.71 2.40
CA ILE A 43 -0.77 4.36 0.97
C ILE A 43 -1.23 5.56 0.11
N ALA A 44 -2.30 6.24 0.49
CA ALA A 44 -2.81 7.41 -0.23
C ALA A 44 -1.80 8.58 -0.21
N GLN A 45 -1.15 8.82 0.93
CA GLN A 45 -0.06 9.80 1.04
C GLN A 45 1.13 9.44 0.15
N ALA A 46 1.51 8.17 0.09
CA ALA A 46 2.56 7.70 -0.80
C ALA A 46 2.22 7.94 -2.28
N VAL A 47 0.97 7.69 -2.70
CA VAL A 47 0.50 8.02 -4.06
C VAL A 47 0.63 9.52 -4.33
N HIS A 48 0.19 10.36 -3.39
CA HIS A 48 0.23 11.82 -3.55
C HIS A 48 1.67 12.35 -3.60
N SER A 49 2.56 11.82 -2.75
CA SER A 49 3.95 12.24 -2.63
C SER A 49 4.81 11.80 -3.83
N THR A 50 4.57 10.58 -4.34
CA THR A 50 5.39 9.98 -5.40
C THR A 50 4.82 10.13 -6.80
N GLY A 51 3.52 10.44 -6.92
CA GLY A 51 2.79 10.45 -8.19
C GLY A 51 2.57 9.05 -8.79
N ILE A 52 2.96 7.98 -8.09
CA ILE A 52 2.80 6.60 -8.54
C ILE A 52 1.41 6.09 -8.14
N GLY A 53 0.71 5.44 -9.05
CA GLY A 53 -0.62 4.88 -8.77
C GLY A 53 -0.61 3.84 -7.65
N ILE A 54 -1.78 3.62 -7.04
CA ILE A 54 -1.93 2.78 -5.85
C ILE A 54 -1.33 1.37 -5.99
N GLY A 55 -1.47 0.72 -7.15
CA GLY A 55 -0.86 -0.59 -7.40
C GLY A 55 0.67 -0.56 -7.41
N GLY A 56 1.27 0.52 -7.92
CA GLY A 56 2.72 0.69 -7.96
C GLY A 56 3.31 0.95 -6.57
N VAL A 57 2.66 1.81 -5.76
CA VAL A 57 3.12 2.04 -4.38
C VAL A 57 2.89 0.81 -3.48
N SER A 58 1.79 0.07 -3.66
CA SER A 58 1.53 -1.16 -2.89
C SER A 58 2.54 -2.26 -3.24
N ARG A 59 2.87 -2.42 -4.53
CA ARG A 59 3.94 -3.32 -4.97
C ARG A 59 5.28 -2.93 -4.35
N ALA A 60 5.59 -1.63 -4.38
CA ALA A 60 6.83 -1.10 -3.86
C ALA A 60 6.97 -1.34 -2.34
N LEU A 61 5.88 -1.18 -1.59
CA LEU A 61 5.87 -1.51 -0.17
C LEU A 61 6.20 -2.98 0.06
N LEU A 62 5.53 -3.89 -0.66
CA LEU A 62 5.73 -5.33 -0.47
C LEU A 62 7.16 -5.77 -0.79
N ASP A 63 7.77 -5.18 -1.82
CA ASP A 63 9.17 -5.41 -2.17
C ASP A 63 10.11 -4.93 -1.03
N THR A 64 9.84 -3.73 -0.49
CA THR A 64 10.60 -3.14 0.62
C THR A 64 10.46 -3.96 1.92
N VAL A 65 9.30 -4.59 2.15
CA VAL A 65 9.07 -5.47 3.30
C VAL A 65 9.68 -6.85 3.09
N ALA A 66 9.72 -7.35 1.84
CA ALA A 66 10.27 -8.66 1.51
C ALA A 66 11.81 -8.70 1.58
N GLY A 67 12.49 -7.56 1.40
CA GLY A 67 13.94 -7.49 1.47
C GLY A 67 14.49 -6.07 1.39
N PRO A 68 15.80 -5.89 1.62
CA PRO A 68 16.43 -4.58 1.52
C PRO A 68 16.24 -4.03 0.09
N ALA A 69 15.67 -2.84 -0.01
CA ALA A 69 15.51 -2.16 -1.28
C ALA A 69 16.91 -1.90 -1.89
N GLU A 70 17.11 -2.34 -3.13
CA GLU A 70 18.37 -2.10 -3.86
C GLU A 70 18.65 -0.59 -3.97
N PRO A 71 19.91 -0.13 -3.84
CA PRO A 71 20.24 1.28 -4.04
C PRO A 71 19.92 1.68 -5.48
N GLY A 72 18.97 2.60 -5.66
CA GLY A 72 18.40 2.99 -6.97
C GLY A 72 16.94 2.55 -7.18
N ALA A 73 16.37 1.86 -6.19
CA ALA A 73 14.96 1.63 -6.05
C ALA A 73 14.14 2.94 -6.23
N GLY A 74 13.12 2.91 -7.10
CA GLY A 74 12.37 4.09 -7.54
C GLY A 74 11.71 4.90 -6.40
N PRO A 75 11.12 6.07 -6.70
CA PRO A 75 10.66 7.01 -5.67
C PRO A 75 9.65 6.42 -4.68
N ALA A 76 8.87 5.41 -5.06
CA ALA A 76 7.99 4.68 -4.14
C ALA A 76 8.75 3.84 -3.10
N HIS A 77 9.84 3.15 -3.49
CA HIS A 77 10.66 2.38 -2.55
C HIS A 77 11.38 3.32 -1.57
N ALA A 78 11.95 4.42 -2.06
CA ALA A 78 12.61 5.40 -1.20
C ALA A 78 11.63 6.00 -0.17
N HIS A 79 10.39 6.27 -0.59
CA HIS A 79 9.32 6.73 0.30
C HIS A 79 9.02 5.68 1.38
N TRP A 80 8.78 4.42 1.01
CA TRP A 80 8.48 3.35 1.98
C TRP A 80 9.64 3.03 2.91
N ALA A 81 10.88 3.01 2.41
CA ALA A 81 12.06 2.83 3.25
C ALA A 81 12.15 3.93 4.32
N THR A 82 11.81 5.17 3.96
CA THR A 82 11.75 6.28 4.92
C THR A 82 10.61 6.08 5.93
N VAL A 83 9.39 5.77 5.47
CA VAL A 83 8.21 5.56 6.32
C VAL A 83 8.40 4.40 7.31
N LEU A 84 9.00 3.30 6.86
CA LEU A 84 9.28 2.13 7.68
C LEU A 84 10.46 2.33 8.64
N ALA A 85 11.39 3.22 8.31
CA ALA A 85 12.48 3.62 9.21
C ALA A 85 12.01 4.60 10.31
N LEU A 86 10.88 5.28 10.12
CA LEU A 86 10.29 6.10 11.18
C LEU A 86 9.70 5.20 12.27
N PRO A 87 9.91 5.53 13.56
CA PRO A 87 9.24 4.81 14.64
C PRO A 87 7.72 4.84 14.42
N ALA A 88 7.03 3.75 14.77
CA ALA A 88 5.57 3.75 14.86
C ALA A 88 5.17 4.96 15.70
N ARG A 89 4.33 5.86 15.16
CA ARG A 89 3.93 7.07 15.86
C ARG A 89 3.23 6.62 17.13
N GLU A 90 3.95 6.65 18.24
CA GLU A 90 3.48 6.30 19.56
C GLU A 90 2.21 7.12 19.82
N ALA A 91 1.07 6.42 19.87
CA ALA A 91 -0.18 7.05 20.28
C ALA A 91 0.01 7.52 21.74
N PRO A 92 -0.28 8.78 22.07
CA PRO A 92 -0.16 9.26 23.44
C PRO A 92 -1.12 8.46 24.36
N PRO A 93 -0.73 8.25 25.64
CA PRO A 93 -1.44 7.37 26.58
C PRO A 93 -2.86 7.80 26.92
#